data_AF-A1RTL3-F1
#
_entry.id   AF-A1RTL3-F1
#
_cell.length_a   1.000
_cell.length_b   1.000
_cell.length_c   1.000
_cell.angle_alpha   90.00
_cell.angle_beta   90.00
_cell.angle_gamma   90.00
#
_symmetry.space_group_name_H-M   'P 1'
#
loop_
_entity.id
_entity.type
_entity.pdbx_description
1 polymer ?
#
loop_
_entity_poly.entity_id
_entity_poly.type
_entity_poly.pdbx_seq_one_letter_code
_entity_poly.pdbx_strand_id
1 'polypeptide(L)'
;MYKRSYTLRVDRDKVVINEKEIGLDLKPIELLLAALAYGVGIRHVDKTGKPYEIKCEVDGYNIICKAKCTGEEERCLVYRALTEGLLKFICE
;
A
#
# COMPACT_ATOMS: atom_id res chain seq x y z
N MET A 1 8.51 21.62 3.01
CA MET A 1 8.37 20.15 3.01
C MET A 1 7.52 19.75 1.81
N TYR A 2 7.95 18.76 1.03
CA TYR A 2 7.27 18.37 -0.22
C TYR A 2 6.33 17.20 0.06
N LYS A 3 5.02 17.44 -0.07
CA LYS A 3 4.00 16.40 0.01
C LYS A 3 3.92 15.67 -1.33
N ARG A 4 3.94 14.33 -1.30
CA ARG A 4 3.81 13.49 -2.51
C ARG A 4 2.68 12.49 -2.35
N SER A 5 1.89 12.34 -3.40
CA SER A 5 0.79 11.37 -3.46
C SER A 5 1.13 10.24 -4.43
N TYR A 6 0.83 9.01 -4.00
CA TYR A 6 1.07 7.79 -4.74
C TYR A 6 -0.23 6.97 -4.81
N THR A 7 -0.59 6.52 -6.01
CA THR A 7 -1.66 5.54 -6.20
C THR A 7 -1.04 4.20 -6.48
N LEU A 8 -1.34 3.21 -5.64
CA LEU A 8 -0.86 1.84 -5.77
C LEU A 8 -2.03 0.93 -6.13
N ARG A 9 -1.82 0.06 -7.12
CA ARG A 9 -2.78 -0.95 -7.53
C ARG A 9 -2.13 -2.32 -7.45
N VAL A 10 -2.77 -3.23 -6.74
CA VAL A 10 -2.33 -4.62 -6.59
C VAL A 10 -3.26 -5.50 -7.40
N ASP A 11 -2.66 -6.26 -8.31
CA ASP A 11 -3.28 -7.34 -9.08
C ASP A 11 -2.51 -8.64 -8.75
N ARG A 12 -3.08 -9.82 -9.00
CA ARG A 12 -2.63 -11.11 -8.42
C ARG A 12 -1.12 -11.33 -8.44
N ASP A 13 -0.47 -10.98 -9.55
CA ASP A 13 0.97 -11.17 -9.76
C ASP A 13 1.77 -9.86 -9.82
N LYS A 14 1.12 -8.71 -9.63
CA LYS A 14 1.68 -7.41 -10.01
C LYS A 14 1.27 -6.29 -9.07
N VAL A 15 2.23 -5.43 -8.73
CA VAL A 15 1.95 -4.16 -8.07
C VAL A 15 2.36 -3.04 -9.01
N VAL A 16 1.49 -2.04 -9.14
CA VAL A 16 1.68 -0.86 -10.00
C VAL A 16 1.65 0.38 -9.12
N ILE A 17 2.62 1.29 -9.28
CA ILE A 17 2.72 2.56 -8.57
C ILE A 17 2.64 3.71 -9.58
N ASN A 18 1.65 4.59 -9.47
CA ASN A 18 1.46 5.72 -10.40
C ASN A 18 1.59 5.28 -11.87
N GLU A 19 0.92 4.17 -12.22
CA GLU A 19 0.91 3.56 -13.56
C GLU A 19 2.22 2.87 -14.00
N LYS A 20 3.24 2.79 -13.13
CA LYS A 20 4.48 2.02 -13.37
C LYS A 20 4.47 0.68 -12.66
N GLU A 21 4.75 -0.42 -13.36
CA GLU A 21 5.01 -1.73 -12.73
C GLU A 21 6.27 -1.69 -11.86
N ILE A 22 6.34 -2.56 -10.84
CA ILE A 22 7.56 -2.75 -10.04
C ILE A 22 8.73 -3.13 -10.96
N GLY A 23 9.74 -2.27 -11.00
CA GLY A 23 11.06 -2.52 -11.55
C GLY A 23 12.15 -2.11 -10.56
N LEU A 24 13.40 -2.50 -10.81
CA LEU A 24 14.56 -2.16 -9.97
C LEU A 24 14.86 -0.65 -9.96
N ASP A 25 14.30 0.13 -10.89
CA ASP A 25 14.48 1.57 -11.02
C ASP A 25 13.60 2.42 -10.07
N LEU A 26 12.81 1.78 -9.21
CA LEU A 26 11.98 2.47 -8.23
C LEU A 26 12.81 3.04 -7.07
N LYS A 27 12.39 4.20 -6.55
CA LYS A 27 13.02 4.80 -5.37
C LYS A 27 12.76 3.91 -4.14
N PRO A 28 13.63 3.95 -3.11
CA PRO A 28 13.44 3.16 -1.89
C PRO A 28 12.06 3.35 -1.24
N ILE A 29 11.51 4.57 -1.28
CA ILE A 29 10.16 4.85 -0.76
C ILE A 29 9.06 4.19 -1.60
N GLU A 30 9.24 4.11 -2.91
CA GLU A 30 8.27 3.46 -3.81
C GLU A 30 8.31 1.96 -3.60
N LEU A 31 9.51 1.36 -3.44
CA LEU A 31 9.67 -0.05 -3.09
C LEU A 31 9.02 -0.39 -1.75
N LEU A 32 9.21 0.46 -0.74
CA LEU A 32 8.54 0.31 0.55
C LEU A 32 7.02 0.31 0.33
N LEU A 33 6.46 1.35 -0.29
CA LEU A 33 5.02 1.46 -0.55
C LEU A 33 4.48 0.25 -1.33
N ALA A 34 5.22 -0.25 -2.32
CA ALA A 34 4.86 -1.46 -3.06
C ALA A 34 4.76 -2.70 -2.17
N ALA A 35 5.75 -2.92 -1.30
CA ALA A 35 5.72 -4.04 -0.36
C ALA A 35 4.53 -3.93 0.62
N LEU A 36 4.19 -2.72 1.05
CA LEU A 36 3.01 -2.49 1.90
C LEU A 36 1.72 -2.77 1.16
N ALA A 37 1.61 -2.24 -0.06
CA ALA A 37 0.44 -2.45 -0.87
C ALA A 37 0.22 -3.94 -1.15
N TYR A 38 1.27 -4.68 -1.50
CA TYR A 38 1.21 -6.13 -1.66
C TYR A 38 0.77 -6.83 -0.38
N GLY A 39 1.43 -6.55 0.75
CA GLY A 39 1.13 -7.22 2.03
C GLY A 39 -0.29 -6.98 2.55
N VAL A 40 -0.89 -5.83 2.25
CA VAL A 40 -2.28 -5.52 2.61
C VAL A 40 -3.26 -6.03 1.54
N GLY A 41 -2.97 -5.78 0.27
CA GLY A 41 -3.87 -6.02 -0.84
C GLY A 41 -3.96 -7.48 -1.29
N ILE A 42 -2.94 -8.31 -1.08
CA ILE A 42 -2.95 -9.67 -1.63
C ILE A 42 -4.09 -10.54 -1.08
N ARG A 43 -4.40 -10.41 0.23
CA ARG A 43 -5.54 -11.12 0.83
C ARG A 43 -6.87 -10.70 0.22
N HIS A 44 -7.02 -9.40 -0.06
CA HIS A 44 -8.21 -8.89 -0.73
C HIS A 44 -8.33 -9.50 -2.14
N VAL A 45 -7.25 -9.46 -2.91
CA VAL A 45 -7.19 -9.96 -4.29
C VAL A 45 -7.46 -11.47 -4.33
N ASP A 46 -6.89 -12.25 -3.40
CA ASP A 46 -7.10 -13.69 -3.31
C ASP A 46 -8.57 -14.03 -3.07
N LYS A 47 -9.26 -13.27 -2.21
CA LYS A 47 -10.67 -13.55 -1.87
C LYS A 47 -11.66 -13.03 -2.89
N THR A 48 -11.49 -11.79 -3.34
CA THR A 48 -12.49 -11.13 -4.19
C THR A 48 -12.21 -11.33 -5.68
N GLY A 49 -10.98 -11.72 -6.04
CA GLY A 49 -10.50 -11.75 -7.42
C GLY A 49 -10.44 -10.37 -8.07
N LYS A 50 -10.60 -9.28 -7.31
CA LYS A 50 -10.60 -7.91 -7.82
C LYS A 50 -9.32 -7.19 -7.43
N PRO A 51 -8.82 -6.28 -8.29
CA PRO A 51 -7.66 -5.48 -7.98
C PRO A 51 -7.94 -4.57 -6.77
N TYR A 52 -6.92 -4.42 -5.93
CA TYR A 52 -6.98 -3.61 -4.73
C TYR A 52 -6.27 -2.27 -4.95
N GLU A 53 -6.96 -1.16 -4.69
CA GLU A 53 -6.40 0.19 -4.83
C GLU A 53 -6.11 0.79 -3.46
N ILE A 54 -4.88 1.31 -3.30
CA ILE A 54 -4.40 1.98 -2.10
C ILE A 54 -3.83 3.34 -2.51
N LYS A 55 -4.23 4.40 -1.80
CA LYS A 55 -3.69 5.75 -1.99
C LYS A 55 -2.82 6.12 -0.82
N CYS A 56 -1.55 6.41 -1.06
CA CYS A 56 -0.60 6.78 -0.02
C CYS A 56 -0.13 8.22 -0.20
N GLU A 57 -0.13 8.98 0.89
CA GLU A 57 0.46 10.31 1.00
C GLU A 57 1.72 10.24 1.86
N VAL A 58 2.82 10.78 1.35
CA VAL A 58 4.10 10.84 2.07
C VAL A 58 4.43 12.30 2.37
N ASP A 59 4.61 12.63 3.64
CA ASP A 59 5.04 13.93 4.13
C ASP A 59 6.21 13.78 5.13
N GLY A 60 7.43 13.94 4.62
CA GLY A 60 8.65 13.68 5.38
C GLY A 60 8.74 12.21 5.79
N TYR A 61 8.70 11.94 7.10
CA TYR A 61 8.70 10.59 7.67
C TYR A 61 7.30 10.05 7.97
N ASN A 62 6.25 10.84 7.72
CA ASN A 62 4.87 10.40 7.91
C ASN A 62 4.33 9.82 6.61
N ILE A 63 3.81 8.60 6.68
CA ILE A 63 3.17 7.92 5.55
C ILE A 63 1.73 7.64 5.94
N ILE A 64 0.77 8.12 5.15
CA ILE A 64 -0.66 7.89 5.36
C ILE A 64 -1.21 7.17 4.14
N CYS A 65 -1.60 5.91 4.30
CA CYS A 65 -2.25 5.13 3.25
C CYS A 65 -3.75 4.99 3.54
N LYS A 66 -4.56 5.07 2.49
CA LYS A 66 -6.02 4.98 2.51
C LYS A 66 -6.46 3.91 1.52
N ALA A 67 -7.35 3.03 1.94
CA ALA A 67 -7.91 2.00 1.07
C ALA A 67 -9.27 1.52 1.55
N LYS A 68 -10.02 0.86 0.66
CA LYS A 68 -11.29 0.20 1.03
C LYS A 68 -11.00 -1.05 1.83
N CYS A 69 -11.20 -1.02 3.13
CA CYS A 69 -10.97 -2.19 3.95
C CYS A 69 -12.14 -3.17 3.89
N THR A 70 -11.81 -4.45 3.97
CA THR A 70 -12.76 -5.56 4.08
C THR A 70 -12.81 -6.15 5.50
N GLY A 71 -11.97 -5.65 6.41
CA GLY A 71 -11.85 -6.10 7.81
C GLY A 71 -10.80 -7.20 8.00
N GLU A 72 -10.10 -7.59 6.92
CA GLU A 72 -9.05 -8.61 6.94
C GLU A 72 -7.65 -8.03 7.01
N GLU A 73 -7.52 -6.76 6.64
CA GLU A 73 -6.30 -5.99 6.64
C GLU A 73 -5.75 -5.86 8.07
N GLU A 74 -6.63 -5.65 9.07
CA GLU A 74 -6.30 -5.54 10.50
C GLU A 74 -5.73 -6.83 11.14
N ARG A 75 -5.94 -7.96 10.47
CA ARG A 75 -5.39 -9.27 10.85
C ARG A 75 -4.03 -9.55 10.20
N CYS A 76 -3.52 -8.64 9.37
CA CYS A 76 -2.22 -8.79 8.73
C CYS A 76 -1.11 -8.34 9.69
N LEU A 77 -0.10 -9.18 9.88
CA LEU A 77 1.04 -8.87 10.74
C LEU A 77 1.83 -7.65 10.21
N VAL A 78 1.86 -7.50 8.89
CA VAL A 78 2.41 -6.33 8.18
C VAL A 78 1.61 -5.07 8.53
N TYR A 79 0.28 -5.13 8.52
CA TYR A 79 -0.57 -4.00 8.92
C TYR A 79 -0.27 -3.55 10.36
N ARG A 80 -0.20 -4.49 11.31
CA ARG A 80 0.09 -4.17 12.73
C ARG A 80 1.51 -3.61 12.93
N ALA A 81 2.51 -4.21 12.29
CA ALA A 81 3.90 -3.76 12.36
C ALA A 81 4.10 -2.33 11.81
N LEU A 82 3.21 -1.88 10.91
CA LEU A 82 3.28 -0.56 10.31
C LEU A 82 2.45 0.48 11.06
N THR A 83 1.26 0.09 11.51
CA THR A 83 0.31 0.98 12.21
C THR A 83 0.76 1.37 13.62
N GLU A 84 1.61 0.57 14.26
CA GLU A 84 2.27 0.93 15.53
C GLU A 84 3.50 1.84 15.34
N GLY A 85 3.88 2.15 14.09
CA GLY A 85 4.98 3.05 13.74
C GLY A 85 4.54 4.41 13.19
N LEU A 86 5.40 5.05 12.39
CA LEU A 86 5.11 6.33 11.71
C LEU A 86 4.17 6.18 10.50
N LEU A 87 3.75 4.95 10.19
CA LEU A 87 2.86 4.66 9.09
C LEU A 87 1.41 4.53 9.57
N LYS A 88 0.53 5.33 9.01
CA LYS A 88 -0.90 5.29 9.31
C LYS A 88 -1.63 4.64 8.13
N PHE A 89 -2.42 3.61 8.41
CA PHE A 89 -3.31 3.02 7.42
C PHE A 89 -4.75 3.28 7.84
N ILE A 90 -5.51 3.95 6.97
CA ILE A 90 -6.89 4.37 7.21
C ILE A 90 -7.81 3.57 6.29
N CYS A 91 -8.81 2.95 6.90
CA CYS A 91 -9.89 2.28 6.19
C CYS A 91 -10.98 3.30 5.81
N GLU A 92 -11.30 3.39 4.51
CA GLU A 92 -12.38 4.24 3.96
C GLU A 92 -13.48 3.42 3.27
#